data_AF-A0A923NJ21-F1
#
_entry.id   AF-A0A923NJ21-F1
#
_cell.length_a   1.000
_cell.length_b   1.000
_cell.length_c   1.000
_cell.angle_alpha   90.00
_cell.angle_beta   90.00
_cell.angle_gamma   90.00
#
_symmetry.space_group_name_H-M   'P 1'
#
loop_
_entity.id
_entity.type
_entity.pdbx_description
1 polymer ?
#
loop_
_entity_poly.entity_id
_entity_poly.type
_entity_poly.pdbx_seq_one_letter_code
_entity_poly.pdbx_strand_id
1 'polypeptide(L)' 'MDIGKVVSDYLKHNGMTQAEFRRRSGDRIARTTLSNAVTKRNYKPSPQNLEVIADVMGLSVDDLLRKAKEASNESD' A
#
# COMPACT_ATOMS: atom_id res chain seq x y z
N MET A 1 5.62 -3.57 -10.40
CA MET A 1 5.34 -2.49 -9.44
C MET A 1 4.85 -3.16 -8.18
N ASP A 2 5.65 -3.09 -7.13
CA ASP A 2 5.42 -3.87 -5.91
C ASP A 2 4.87 -2.98 -4.80
N ILE A 3 3.67 -2.44 -5.04
CA ILE A 3 2.96 -1.63 -4.05
C ILE A 3 2.70 -2.45 -2.78
N GLY A 4 2.47 -3.75 -2.94
CA GLY A 4 2.28 -4.67 -1.82
C GLY A 4 3.47 -4.73 -0.88
N LYS A 5 4.69 -4.79 -1.42
CA LYS A 5 5.91 -4.71 -0.61
C LYS A 5 5.99 -3.39 0.16
N VAL A 6 5.77 -2.25 -0.50
CA VAL A 6 5.82 -0.93 0.15
C VAL A 6 4.79 -0.81 1.29
N VAL A 7 3.56 -1.26 1.07
CA VAL A 7 2.51 -1.26 2.10
C VAL A 7 2.86 -2.24 3.23
N SER A 8 3.35 -3.44 2.90
CA SER A 8 3.76 -4.45 3.89
C SER A 8 4.89 -3.96 4.78
N ASP A 9 5.89 -3.29 4.21
CA ASP A 9 7.02 -2.75 4.94
C ASP A 9 6.57 -1.58 5.83
N TYR A 10 5.71 -0.69 5.33
CA TYR A 10 5.09 0.35 6.14
C TYR A 10 4.35 -0.23 7.36
N LEU A 11 3.54 -1.27 7.16
CA LEU A 11 2.81 -1.94 8.24
C LEU A 11 3.77 -2.51 9.30
N LYS A 12 4.84 -3.19 8.87
CA LYS A 12 5.85 -3.76 9.76
C LYS A 12 6.60 -2.69 10.55
N HIS A 13 7.09 -1.64 9.88
CA HIS A 13 7.84 -0.56 10.51
C HIS A 13 7.03 0.21 11.55
N ASN A 14 5.71 0.27 11.38
CA ASN A 14 4.81 0.97 12.30
C ASN A 14 4.12 0.03 13.31
N GLY A 15 4.44 -1.26 13.34
CA GLY A 15 3.75 -2.23 14.18
C GLY A 15 2.23 -2.27 13.94
N MET A 16 1.81 -2.03 12.70
CA MET A 16 0.41 -1.81 12.32
C MET A 16 -0.17 -3.01 11.57
N THR A 17 -1.39 -3.39 11.91
CA THR A 17 -2.16 -4.41 11.18
C THR A 17 -2.90 -3.81 9.98
N GLN A 18 -3.29 -4.63 9.00
CA GLN A 18 -4.15 -4.18 7.89
C GLN A 18 -5.50 -3.61 8.39
N ALA A 19 -6.03 -4.14 9.51
CA ALA A 19 -7.28 -3.65 10.09
C ALA A 19 -7.13 -2.24 10.68
N GLU A 20 -5.99 -1.93 11.31
CA GLU A 20 -5.68 -0.59 11.82
C GLU A 20 -5.40 0.39 10.69
N PHE A 21 -4.68 -0.05 9.65
CA PHE A 21 -4.47 0.76 8.45
C PHE A 21 -5.82 1.17 7.83
N ARG A 22 -6.74 0.21 7.69
CA ARG A 22 -8.08 0.48 7.18
C ARG A 22 -8.85 1.46 8.06
N ARG A 23 -8.74 1.32 9.39
CA ARG A 23 -9.34 2.29 10.32
C ARG A 23 -8.73 3.69 10.19
N ARG A 24 -7.41 3.81 10.03
CA ARG A 24 -6.74 5.10 9.74
C ARG A 24 -7.19 5.72 8.43
N SER A 25 -7.51 4.89 7.45
CA SER A 25 -8.11 5.36 6.19
C SER A 25 -9.56 5.85 6.35
N GLY A 26 -10.17 5.76 7.53
CA GLY A 26 -11.60 6.03 7.70
C GLY A 26 -12.47 5.05 6.92
N ASP A 27 -12.02 3.80 6.77
CA ASP A 27 -12.69 2.75 5.99
C ASP A 27 -12.89 3.07 4.50
N ARG A 28 -12.17 4.07 3.96
CA ARG A 28 -12.22 4.46 2.53
C ARG A 28 -11.70 3.37 1.57
N ILE A 29 -10.90 2.42 2.08
CA ILE A 29 -10.44 1.25 1.31
C ILE A 29 -11.10 -0.03 1.81
N ALA A 30 -11.61 -0.84 0.88
CA ALA A 30 -12.20 -2.14 1.21
C ALA A 30 -11.14 -3.10 1.77
N ARG A 31 -11.54 -3.93 2.75
CA ARG A 31 -10.66 -4.94 3.37
C ARG A 31 -10.01 -5.87 2.33
N THR A 32 -10.79 -6.33 1.37
CA THR A 32 -10.33 -7.24 0.30
C THR A 32 -9.35 -6.55 -0.63
N THR A 33 -9.59 -5.27 -0.97
CA THR A 33 -8.68 -4.44 -1.77
C THR A 33 -7.34 -4.27 -1.07
N LEU A 34 -7.33 -3.89 0.21
CA LEU A 34 -6.10 -3.73 0.99
C LEU A 34 -5.35 -5.07 1.12
N SER A 35 -6.06 -6.15 1.41
CA SER A 35 -5.45 -7.48 1.50
C SER A 35 -4.83 -7.92 0.17
N ASN A 36 -5.54 -7.71 -0.95
CA ASN A 36 -5.01 -7.99 -2.29
C ASN A 36 -3.78 -7.12 -2.59
N ALA A 37 -3.81 -5.83 -2.22
CA ALA A 37 -2.67 -4.95 -2.40
C ALA A 37 -1.44 -5.47 -1.67
N VAL A 38 -1.58 -5.94 -0.41
CA VAL A 38 -0.47 -6.45 0.40
C VAL A 38 0.03 -7.83 -0.03
N THR A 39 -0.87 -8.73 -0.46
CA THR A 39 -0.54 -10.17 -0.61
C THR A 39 -0.38 -10.63 -2.05
N LYS A 40 -1.01 -9.97 -3.02
CA LYS A 40 -0.96 -10.39 -4.42
C LYS A 40 0.13 -9.65 -5.18
N ARG A 41 1.12 -10.40 -5.64
CA ARG A 41 2.11 -9.91 -6.60
C ARG A 41 1.39 -9.37 -7.84
N ASN A 42 1.80 -8.20 -8.32
CA ASN A 42 1.21 -7.51 -9.48
C ASN A 42 -0.24 -7.03 -9.33
N TYR A 43 -0.82 -7.01 -8.13
CA TYR A 43 -2.10 -6.33 -7.94
C TYR A 43 -1.96 -4.84 -8.24
N LYS A 44 -2.88 -4.30 -9.06
CA LYS A 44 -2.95 -2.89 -9.40
C LYS A 44 -4.18 -2.30 -8.72
N PRO A 45 -4.03 -1.59 -7.58
CA PRO A 45 -5.14 -0.87 -6.98
C PRO A 45 -5.67 0.18 -7.96
N SER A 46 -6.97 0.49 -7.90
CA SER A 46 -7.52 1.61 -8.66
C SER A 46 -6.90 2.94 -8.21
N PRO A 47 -6.93 4.00 -9.05
CA PRO A 47 -6.40 5.31 -8.67
C PRO A 47 -6.93 5.83 -7.33
N GLN A 48 -8.22 5.68 -7.06
CA GLN A 48 -8.84 6.09 -5.80
C GLN A 48 -8.28 5.31 -4.60
N ASN A 49 -8.00 4.01 -4.77
CA ASN A 49 -7.39 3.21 -3.70
C ASN A 49 -5.91 3.56 -3.51
N LEU A 50 -5.19 3.94 -4.57
CA LEU A 50 -3.81 4.43 -4.47
C LEU A 50 -3.74 5.73 -3.69
N GLU A 51 -4.64 6.67 -3.96
CA GLU A 51 -4.76 7.93 -3.22
C GLU A 51 -4.99 7.67 -1.73
N VAL A 52 -5.92 6.78 -1.38
CA VAL A 52 -6.18 6.41 0.01
C VAL A 52 -4.97 5.75 0.67
N ILE A 53 -4.27 4.86 -0.03
CA ILE A 53 -3.06 4.21 0.51
C ILE A 53 -1.96 5.24 0.75
N ALA A 54 -1.71 6.13 -0.22
CA ALA A 54 -0.70 7.16 -0.14
C ALA A 54 -1.00 8.14 1.02
N ASP A 55 -2.25 8.58 1.13
CA ASP A 55 -2.74 9.47 2.19
C ASP A 55 -2.49 8.89 3.59
N VAL A 56 -2.87 7.63 3.84
CA VAL A 56 -2.62 6.97 5.13
C VAL A 56 -1.12 6.86 5.44
N MET A 57 -0.29 6.68 4.42
CA MET A 57 1.16 6.58 4.54
C MET A 57 1.85 7.95 4.64
N GLY A 58 1.11 9.06 4.50
CA GLY A 58 1.67 10.41 4.47
C GLY A 58 2.55 10.67 3.24
N LEU A 59 2.20 10.04 2.11
CA LEU A 59 2.93 10.12 0.85
C LEU A 59 2.06 10.73 -0.25
N SER A 60 2.71 11.28 -1.27
CA SER A 60 2.06 11.50 -2.56
C SER A 60 1.87 10.16 -3.30
N VAL A 61 0.92 10.10 -4.24
CA VAL A 61 0.76 8.93 -5.11
C VAL A 61 2.04 8.68 -5.91
N ASP A 62 2.71 9.73 -6.39
CA ASP A 62 3.96 9.61 -7.14
C ASP A 62 5.09 9.02 -6.29
N ASP A 63 5.20 9.42 -5.02
CA ASP A 63 6.19 8.84 -4.09
C ASP A 63 5.91 7.37 -3.81
N LEU A 64 4.64 7.00 -3.64
CA LEU A 64 4.24 5.60 -3.48
C LEU A 64 4.63 4.76 -4.70
N LEU A 65 4.35 5.27 -5.91
CA LEU A 65 4.68 4.58 -7.17
C LEU A 65 6.20 4.49 -7.38
N ARG A 66 6.95 5.54 -7.05
CA ARG A 66 8.42 5.55 -7.11
C ARG A 66 9.00 4.49 -6.17
N LYS A 67 8.59 4.47 -4.89
CA LYS A 67 9.00 3.44 -3.92
C LYS A 67 8.65 2.03 -4.39
N ALA A 68 7.48 1.85 -5.00
CA ALA A 68 7.05 0.55 -5.51
C ALA A 68 7.86 0.08 -6.73
N LYS A 69 8.43 1.03 -7.50
CA LYS A 69 9.37 0.74 -8.59
C LYS A 69 10.74 0.36 -8.05
N GLU A 70 11.27 1.12 -7.08
CA GLU A 70 12.52 0.82 -6.38
C GLU A 70 12.49 -0.58 -5.75
N ALA A 71 11.42 -0.91 -5.02
CA ALA A 71 11.24 -2.22 -4.39
C ALA A 71 11.15 -3.39 -5.40
N SER A 72 10.70 -3.12 -6.63
CA SER A 72 10.66 -4.14 -7.69
C SER A 72 12.07 -4.48 -8.19
N ASN A 73 12.97 -3.50 -8.27
CA ASN A 73 14.34 -3.68 -8.78
C ASN A 73 15.28 -4.34 -7.76
N GLU A 74 14.98 -4.24 -6.46
CA GLU A 74 15.77 -4.90 -5.39
C GLU A 74 15.44 -6.38 -5.19
N SER A 75 14.38 -6.87 -5.85
CA SER A 75 13.86 -8.24 -5.68
C SER A 75 14.15 -9.14 -6.89
N ASP A 76 14.91 -8.65 -7.86
CA ASP A 76 15.47 -9.37 -9.02
C ASP A 76 16.96 -9.69 -8.79
#